data_AF-D4P871-F1
#
_entry.id   AF-D4P871-F1
#
_cell.length_a   1.000
_cell.length_b   1.000
_cell.length_c   1.000
_cell.angle_alpha   90.00
_cell.angle_beta   90.00
_cell.angle_gamma   90.00
#
_symmetry.space_group_name_H-M   'P 1'
#
loop_
_entity.id
_entity.type
_entity.pdbx_description
1 polymer ?
#
loop_
_entity_poly.entity_id
_entity_poly.type
_entity_poly.pdbx_seq_one_letter_code
_entity_poly.pdbx_strand_id
1 'polypeptide(L)'
;SEVWNPESSSILQVLLSLQALVLNEKPYFNEAGYDNQVGKAEGEKNSISYNENAFLVTWKSMLYLLRKPPKHFEPLVEQHIKLRSNDILAACKA
;
A
#
# COMPACT_ATOMS: atom_id res chain seq x y z
N SER A 1 -0.99 -15.52 20.71
CA SER A 1 -1.80 -14.67 19.83
C SER A 1 -0.96 -13.45 19.46
N GLU A 2 -1.13 -12.90 18.26
CA GLU A 2 -0.45 -11.66 17.84
C GLU A 2 -1.16 -10.44 18.39
N VAL A 3 -1.23 -10.37 19.73
CA VAL A 3 -1.89 -9.27 20.44
C VAL A 3 -0.81 -8.33 20.96
N TRP A 4 -1.13 -7.02 20.97
CA TRP A 4 -0.24 -6.00 21.51
C TRP A 4 0.25 -6.35 22.92
N ASN A 5 1.56 -6.26 23.13
CA ASN A 5 2.20 -6.42 24.43
C ASN A 5 2.85 -5.09 24.85
N PRO A 6 2.37 -4.43 25.92
CA PRO A 6 2.94 -3.16 26.38
C PRO A 6 4.43 -3.20 26.73
N GLU A 7 4.98 -4.36 27.08
CA GLU A 7 6.37 -4.52 27.51
C GLU A 7 7.35 -4.72 26.35
N SER A 8 6.88 -5.20 25.20
CA SER A 8 7.75 -5.64 24.10
C SER A 8 7.33 -5.16 22.71
N SER A 9 6.10 -4.68 22.55
CA SER A 9 5.60 -4.12 21.30
C SER A 9 6.04 -2.67 21.12
N SER A 10 6.27 -2.27 19.87
CA SER A 10 6.81 -0.96 19.53
C SER A 10 6.14 -0.40 18.27
N ILE A 11 6.21 0.92 18.10
CA ILE A 11 5.75 1.59 16.87
C ILE A 11 6.52 1.06 15.66
N LEU A 12 7.81 0.76 15.81
CA LEU A 12 8.60 0.19 14.72
C LEU A 12 8.03 -1.16 14.25
N GLN A 13 7.67 -2.04 15.16
CA GLN A 13 7.05 -3.32 14.80
C GLN A 13 5.71 -3.11 14.09
N VAL A 14 4.89 -2.13 14.51
CA VAL A 14 3.64 -1.79 13.82
C VAL A 14 3.91 -1.26 12.40
N LEU A 15 4.91 -0.39 12.22
CA LEU A 15 5.27 0.12 10.90
C LEU A 15 5.83 -0.98 9.98
N LEU A 16 6.58 -1.93 10.54
CA LEU A 16 7.08 -3.10 9.81
C LEU A 16 5.95 -4.06 9.46
N SER A 17 5.00 -4.30 10.37
CA SER A 17 3.86 -5.18 10.09
C SER A 17 2.95 -4.59 9.01
N LEU A 18 2.74 -3.27 8.98
CA LEU A 18 2.02 -2.61 7.89
C LEU A 18 2.71 -2.82 6.53
N GLN A 19 4.03 -2.67 6.48
CA GLN A 19 4.80 -2.90 5.25
C GLN A 19 4.76 -4.35 4.80
N ALA A 20 4.91 -5.30 5.74
CA ALA A 20 5.00 -6.72 5.40
C ALA A 20 3.64 -7.37 5.11
N LEU A 21 2.60 -7.00 5.86
CA LEU A 21 1.32 -7.71 5.86
C LEU A 21 0.21 -6.97 5.13
N VAL A 22 0.25 -5.63 5.08
CA VAL A 22 -0.82 -4.84 4.47
C VAL A 22 -0.43 -4.33 3.09
N LEU A 23 0.73 -3.68 2.97
CA LEU A 23 1.21 -3.05 1.74
C LEU A 23 2.03 -4.02 0.85
N ASN A 24 1.50 -5.23 0.62
CA ASN A 24 2.19 -6.28 -0.13
C ASN A 24 1.76 -6.33 -1.62
N GLU A 25 2.32 -7.27 -2.38
CA GLU A 25 2.13 -7.40 -3.84
C GLU A 25 0.71 -7.85 -4.24
N LYS A 26 0.02 -8.62 -3.38
CA LYS A 26 -1.32 -9.18 -3.68
C LYS A 26 -2.29 -8.93 -2.51
N PRO A 27 -2.63 -7.66 -2.24
CA PRO A 27 -3.46 -7.27 -1.09
C PRO A 27 -4.86 -7.88 -1.11
N TYR A 28 -5.36 -8.35 -2.25
CA TYR A 28 -6.62 -9.11 -2.36
C TYR A 28 -6.64 -10.32 -1.41
N PHE A 29 -5.52 -11.03 -1.25
CA PHE A 29 -5.43 -12.21 -0.38
C PHE A 29 -5.21 -11.87 1.10
N ASN A 30 -5.13 -10.60 1.47
CA ASN A 30 -5.12 -10.20 2.88
C ASN A 30 -6.49 -10.43 3.54
N GLU A 31 -7.54 -10.64 2.74
CA GLU A 31 -8.88 -10.90 3.23
C GLU A 31 -9.00 -12.30 3.83
N ALA A 32 -9.66 -12.38 4.98
CA ALA A 32 -9.78 -13.64 5.70
C ALA A 32 -10.57 -14.66 4.88
N GLY A 33 -10.01 -15.86 4.73
CA GLY A 33 -10.64 -16.96 3.99
C GLY A 33 -10.36 -16.96 2.49
N TYR A 34 -9.53 -16.04 1.99
CA TYR A 34 -9.11 -16.03 0.58
C TYR A 34 -7.83 -16.85 0.34
N ASP A 35 -7.20 -17.40 1.40
CA ASP A 35 -6.02 -18.26 1.32
C ASP A 35 -6.22 -19.45 0.36
N ASN A 36 -7.42 -20.02 0.37
CA ASN A 36 -7.76 -21.16 -0.48
C ASN A 36 -7.95 -20.78 -1.96
N GLN A 37 -7.90 -19.50 -2.32
CA GLN A 37 -8.00 -18.98 -3.68
C GLN A 37 -6.63 -18.70 -4.31
N VAL A 38 -5.57 -18.66 -3.50
CA VAL A 38 -4.19 -18.43 -3.98
C VAL A 38 -3.81 -19.51 -5.00
N GLY A 39 -3.25 -19.10 -6.14
CA GLY A 39 -2.88 -19.99 -7.23
C GLY A 39 -4.05 -20.54 -8.07
N LYS A 40 -5.31 -20.29 -7.70
CA LYS A 40 -6.46 -20.60 -8.55
C LYS A 40 -6.65 -19.52 -9.59
N ALA A 41 -6.98 -19.90 -10.82
CA ALA A 41 -7.16 -18.97 -11.94
C ALA A 41 -8.15 -17.82 -11.62
N GLU A 42 -9.26 -18.13 -10.94
CA GLU A 42 -10.24 -17.12 -10.53
C GLU A 42 -9.69 -16.17 -9.45
N GLY A 43 -9.04 -16.71 -8.41
CA GLY A 43 -8.43 -15.92 -7.35
C GLY A 43 -7.33 -14.98 -7.88
N GLU A 44 -6.47 -15.49 -8.76
CA GLU A 44 -5.43 -14.69 -9.42
C GLU A 44 -6.02 -13.58 -10.29
N LYS A 45 -7.08 -13.87 -11.06
CA LYS A 45 -7.79 -12.85 -11.86
C LYS A 45 -8.39 -11.75 -10.98
N ASN A 46 -9.00 -12.13 -9.86
CA ASN A 46 -9.57 -11.17 -8.91
C ASN A 46 -8.48 -10.32 -8.25
N SER A 47 -7.33 -10.93 -7.90
CA SER A 47 -6.18 -10.21 -7.35
C SER A 47 -5.62 -9.17 -8.33
N ILE A 48 -5.56 -9.49 -9.63
CA ILE A 48 -5.12 -8.53 -10.66
C ILE A 48 -6.10 -7.35 -10.72
N SER A 49 -7.40 -7.63 -10.81
CA SER A 49 -8.43 -6.59 -10.87
C SER A 49 -8.42 -5.69 -9.63
N TYR A 50 -8.18 -6.27 -8.46
CA TYR A 50 -8.02 -5.54 -7.21
C TYR A 50 -6.80 -4.60 -7.26
N ASN A 51 -5.65 -5.10 -7.73
CA ASN A 51 -4.42 -4.31 -7.86
C ASN A 51 -4.58 -3.13 -8.81
N GLU A 52 -5.26 -3.32 -9.95
CA GLU A 52 -5.57 -2.24 -10.89
C GLU A 52 -6.38 -1.11 -10.21
N ASN A 53 -7.41 -1.47 -9.44
CA ASN A 53 -8.20 -0.49 -8.71
C ASN A 53 -7.39 0.18 -7.59
N ALA A 54 -6.62 -0.59 -6.82
CA ALA A 54 -5.76 -0.07 -5.76
C ALA A 54 -4.71 0.91 -6.31
N PHE A 55 -4.16 0.62 -7.48
CA PHE A 55 -3.27 1.52 -8.21
C PHE A 55 -3.97 2.85 -8.52
N LEU A 56 -5.15 2.83 -9.14
CA LEU A 56 -5.91 4.05 -9.46
C LEU A 56 -6.25 4.89 -8.22
N VAL A 57 -6.61 4.25 -7.11
CA VAL A 57 -6.89 4.93 -5.83
C VAL A 57 -5.61 5.52 -5.23
N THR A 58 -4.48 4.83 -5.35
CA THR A 58 -3.17 5.33 -4.93
C THR A 58 -2.82 6.64 -5.64
N TRP A 59 -3.02 6.71 -6.95
CA TRP A 59 -2.81 7.93 -7.73
C TRP A 59 -3.71 9.10 -7.31
N LYS A 60 -5.00 8.83 -7.13
CA LYS A 60 -5.94 9.84 -6.61
C LYS A 60 -5.49 10.36 -5.24
N SER A 61 -4.98 9.47 -4.39
CA SER A 61 -4.47 9.80 -3.05
C SER A 61 -3.18 10.63 -3.13
N MET A 62 -2.25 10.30 -4.03
CA MET A 62 -1.03 11.09 -4.24
C MET A 62 -1.36 12.52 -4.72
N LEU A 63 -2.31 12.66 -5.66
CA LEU A 63 -2.78 13.98 -6.10
C LEU A 63 -3.43 14.78 -4.97
N TYR A 64 -4.18 14.11 -4.09
CA TYR A 64 -4.74 14.75 -2.90
C TYR A 64 -3.63 15.22 -1.93
N LEU A 65 -2.65 14.37 -1.64
CA LEU A 65 -1.50 14.70 -0.78
C LEU A 65 -0.69 15.87 -1.34
N LEU A 66 -0.54 15.99 -2.65
CA LEU A 66 0.12 17.14 -3.28
C LEU A 66 -0.67 18.44 -3.15
N ARG A 67 -2.00 18.38 -3.27
CA ARG A 67 -2.87 19.56 -3.17
C ARG A 67 -3.04 20.03 -1.73
N LYS A 68 -3.06 19.10 -0.78
CA LYS A 68 -3.27 19.36 0.63
C LYS A 68 -2.39 18.43 1.47
N PRO A 69 -1.08 18.70 1.54
CA PRO A 69 -0.19 17.87 2.31
C PRO A 69 -0.56 17.89 3.81
N PRO A 70 -0.40 16.79 4.54
CA PRO A 70 -0.66 16.77 5.97
C PRO A 70 0.26 17.75 6.71
N LYS A 71 -0.29 18.39 7.75
CA LYS A 71 0.48 19.33 8.58
C LYS A 71 1.73 18.64 9.14
N HIS A 72 2.88 19.30 9.03
CA HIS A 72 4.20 18.81 9.44
C HIS A 72 4.83 17.75 8.51
N PHE A 73 4.15 17.37 7.43
CA PHE A 73 4.65 16.43 6.41
C PHE A 73 4.81 17.08 5.04
N GLU A 74 4.57 18.38 4.91
CA GLU A 74 4.66 19.11 3.64
C GLU A 74 6.02 18.91 2.95
N PRO A 75 7.18 19.08 3.63
CA PRO A 75 8.48 18.90 2.99
C PRO A 75 8.73 17.44 2.57
N LEU A 76 8.23 16.48 3.35
CA LEU A 76 8.39 15.05 3.06
C LEU A 76 7.62 14.67 1.80
N VAL A 77 6.36 15.10 1.69
CA VAL A 77 5.52 14.83 0.52
C VAL A 77 6.14 15.46 -0.73
N GLU A 78 6.56 16.72 -0.64
CA GLU A 78 7.17 17.43 -1.77
C GLU A 78 8.48 16.76 -2.22
N GLN A 79 9.38 16.45 -1.29
CA GLN A 79 10.66 15.81 -1.61
C GLN A 79 10.47 14.41 -2.21
N HIS A 80 9.58 13.60 -1.61
CA HIS A 80 9.32 12.25 -2.10
C HIS A 80 8.81 12.25 -3.54
N ILE A 81 7.79 13.07 -3.83
CA ILE A 81 7.22 13.14 -5.17
C ILE A 81 8.23 13.68 -6.18
N LYS A 82 9.04 14.70 -5.82
CA LYS A 82 10.11 15.20 -6.70
C LYS A 82 11.14 14.11 -7.01
N LEU A 83 11.57 13.36 -6.01
CA LEU A 83 12.58 12.31 -6.19
C LEU A 83 12.07 11.14 -7.04
N ARG A 84 10.77 10.82 -6.92
CA ARG A 84 10.17 9.64 -7.55
C ARG A 84 9.36 9.97 -8.81
N SER A 85 9.31 11.24 -9.23
CA SER A 85 8.39 11.71 -10.29
C SER A 85 8.52 10.93 -11.59
N ASN A 86 9.75 10.60 -12.00
CA ASN A 86 10.00 9.87 -13.24
C ASN A 86 9.44 8.44 -13.18
N ASP A 87 9.69 7.73 -12.07
CA ASP A 87 9.21 6.36 -11.87
C ASP A 87 7.68 6.33 -11.74
N ILE A 88 7.12 7.29 -11.01
CA ILE A 88 5.68 7.51 -10.88
C ILE A 88 5.08 7.67 -12.28
N LEU A 89 5.57 8.64 -13.08
CA LEU A 89 5.05 8.89 -14.43
C LEU A 89 5.27 7.71 -15.39
N ALA A 90 6.35 6.94 -15.24
CA ALA A 90 6.59 5.74 -16.02
C ALA A 90 5.57 4.65 -15.70
N ALA A 91 5.23 4.43 -14.43
CA ALA A 91 4.22 3.47 -14.01
C ALA A 91 2.82 3.79 -14.56
N CYS A 92 2.53 5.07 -14.84
CA CYS A 92 1.27 5.50 -15.47
C CYS A 92 1.12 5.09 -16.95
N LYS A 93 2.23 4.74 -17.62
CA LYS A 93 2.27 4.44 -19.06
C LYS A 93 2.41 2.94 -19.35
N ALA A 94 2.66 2.14 -18.31
CA ALA A 94 2.70 0.68 -18.37
C ALA A 94 1.27 0.13 -18.36
#